data_AF-A0A9D6QLD8-F1
#
_entry.id   AF-A0A9D6QLD8-F1
#
_cell.length_a   1.000
_cell.length_b   1.000
_cell.length_c   1.000
_cell.angle_alpha   90.00
_cell.angle_beta   90.00
_cell.angle_gamma   90.00
#
_symmetry.space_group_name_H-M   'P 1'
#
loop_
_entity.id
_entity.type
_entity.pdbx_description
1 polymer ?
#
loop_
_entity_poly.entity_id
_entity_poly.type
_entity_poly.pdbx_seq_one_letter_code
_entity_poly.pdbx_strand_id
1 'polypeptide(L)'
;MKTHKMNARNLSALIAATVLLAVLAFLPALADEGMWTFDNPPLKLLKEKYGFTPTQEWLDHVRLSSVRFNDGGSGSWVSPNGLVLT
;
A
#
# COMPACT_ATOMS: atom_id res chain seq x y z
N MET A 1 32.28 41.87 3.66
CA MET A 1 31.64 40.54 3.52
C MET A 1 32.45 39.53 4.32
N LYS A 2 32.07 39.23 5.58
CA LYS A 2 32.80 38.27 6.43
C LYS A 2 32.43 36.85 5.98
N THR A 3 33.38 36.13 5.39
CA THR A 3 33.21 34.71 5.08
C THR A 3 33.23 33.91 6.38
N HIS A 4 32.07 33.40 6.78
CA HIS A 4 31.97 32.51 7.94
C HIS A 4 32.61 31.17 7.57
N LYS A 5 33.87 30.94 7.98
CA LYS A 5 34.53 29.64 7.81
C LYS A 5 33.81 28.60 8.69
N MET A 6 33.20 27.60 8.07
CA MET A 6 32.69 26.42 8.78
C MET A 6 33.86 25.69 9.44
N ASN A 7 33.75 25.37 10.73
CA ASN A 7 34.76 24.56 11.42
C ASN A 7 34.52 23.07 11.14
N ALA A 8 35.54 22.24 11.37
CA ALA A 8 35.51 20.81 11.06
C ALA A 8 34.34 20.08 11.74
N ARG A 9 33.97 20.48 12.97
CA ARG A 9 32.84 19.89 13.72
C ARG A 9 31.50 20.14 13.03
N ASN A 10 31.27 21.37 12.55
CA ASN A 10 30.05 21.74 11.83
C ASN A 10 29.98 21.06 10.46
N LEU A 11 31.13 20.91 9.78
CA LEU A 11 31.21 20.21 8.50
C LEU A 11 30.93 18.71 8.66
N SER A 12 31.50 18.06 9.67
CA SER A 12 31.21 16.65 9.99
C SER A 12 29.75 16.41 10.35
N ALA A 13 29.15 17.32 11.13
CA ALA A 13 27.72 17.25 11.47
C ALA A 13 26.83 17.36 10.23
N LEU A 14 27.17 18.25 9.29
CA LEU A 14 26.41 18.42 8.05
C LEU A 14 26.52 17.19 7.14
N ILE A 15 27.72 16.60 7.03
CA ILE A 15 27.93 15.36 6.28
C ILE A 15 27.12 14.22 6.90
N ALA A 16 27.20 14.03 8.22
CA ALA A 16 26.45 12.99 8.92
C ALA A 16 24.93 13.17 8.75
N ALA A 17 24.42 14.40 8.86
CA ALA A 17 23.01 14.71 8.63
C ALA A 17 22.59 14.40 7.19
N THR A 18 23.43 14.73 6.21
CA THR A 18 23.15 14.48 4.78
C THR A 18 23.13 12.97 4.48
N VAL A 19 24.09 12.22 5.03
CA VAL A 19 24.13 10.76 4.91
C VAL A 19 22.90 10.12 5.57
N LEU A 20 22.52 10.58 6.76
CA LEU A 20 21.32 10.08 7.43
C LEU A 20 20.05 10.37 6.61
N LEU A 21 19.92 11.58 6.07
CA LEU A 21 18.76 11.95 5.25
C LEU A 21 18.71 11.11 3.97
N ALA A 22 19.85 10.86 3.33
CA ALA A 22 19.94 10.00 2.16
C ALA A 22 19.53 8.56 2.51
N VAL A 23 20.04 7.99 3.60
CA VAL A 23 19.66 6.64 4.04
C VAL A 23 18.15 6.54 4.28
N LEU A 24 17.55 7.53 4.95
CA LEU A 24 16.10 7.55 5.20
C LEU A 24 15.27 7.69 3.91
N ALA A 25 15.76 8.44 2.93
CA ALA A 25 15.09 8.62 1.64
C ALA A 25 15.07 7.35 0.76
N PHE A 26 15.96 6.38 1.03
CA PHE A 26 16.06 5.12 0.29
C PHE A 26 15.59 3.90 1.08
N LEU A 27 14.97 4.07 2.24
CA LEU A 27 14.35 2.93 2.93
C LEU A 27 13.20 2.38 2.08
N PRO A 28 13.15 1.06 1.81
CA PRO A 28 12.05 0.46 1.07
C PRO A 28 10.75 0.62 1.86
N ALA A 29 9.69 1.04 1.16
CA ALA A 29 8.34 0.97 1.71
C ALA A 29 7.91 -0.50 1.74
N LEU A 30 7.65 -1.05 2.93
CA LEU A 30 7.09 -2.39 3.08
C LEU A 30 5.59 -2.31 2.83
N ALA A 31 5.16 -2.59 1.60
CA ALA A 31 3.75 -2.79 1.29
C ALA A 31 3.36 -4.25 1.56
N ASP A 32 2.10 -4.47 1.88
CA ASP A 32 1.52 -5.80 1.68
C ASP A 32 1.36 -6.04 0.19
N GLU A 33 2.29 -6.78 -0.37
CA GLU A 33 2.35 -7.07 -1.79
C GLU A 33 1.26 -8.07 -2.22
N GLY A 34 0.86 -7.91 -3.49
CA GLY A 34 0.15 -8.93 -4.24
C GLY A 34 -1.20 -8.47 -4.78
N MET A 35 -1.38 -8.66 -6.09
CA MET A 35 -2.68 -8.60 -6.75
C MET A 35 -3.15 -10.03 -7.02
N TRP A 36 -4.27 -10.40 -6.43
CA TRP A 36 -4.78 -11.77 -6.46
C TRP A 36 -6.12 -11.81 -7.17
N THR A 37 -6.34 -12.85 -7.96
CA THR A 37 -7.65 -13.10 -8.55
C THR A 37 -8.58 -13.75 -7.54
N PHE A 38 -9.89 -13.59 -7.72
CA PHE A 38 -10.89 -14.17 -6.82
C PHE A 38 -10.85 -15.72 -6.79
N ASP A 39 -10.37 -16.35 -7.86
CA ASP A 39 -10.20 -17.82 -7.96
C ASP A 39 -8.92 -18.35 -7.32
N ASN A 40 -7.93 -17.49 -7.05
CA ASN A 40 -6.67 -17.88 -6.43
C ASN A 40 -6.24 -16.90 -5.32
N PRO A 41 -7.05 -16.72 -4.26
CA PRO A 41 -6.71 -15.85 -3.14
C PRO A 41 -5.57 -16.45 -2.30
N PRO A 42 -4.75 -15.62 -1.63
CA PRO A 42 -3.62 -16.07 -0.83
C PRO A 42 -4.08 -16.56 0.56
N LEU A 43 -4.91 -17.61 0.60
CA LEU A 43 -5.60 -18.09 1.81
C LEU A 43 -4.67 -18.35 2.99
N LYS A 44 -3.50 -18.93 2.72
CA LYS A 44 -2.49 -19.20 3.75
C LYS A 44 -2.02 -17.90 4.41
N LEU A 45 -1.68 -16.89 3.61
CA LEU A 45 -1.25 -15.58 4.09
C LEU A 45 -2.37 -14.88 4.87
N LEU A 46 -3.60 -14.89 4.34
CA LEU A 46 -4.75 -14.27 5.00
C LEU A 46 -5.01 -14.89 6.38
N LYS A 47 -4.89 -16.21 6.49
CA LYS A 47 -5.04 -16.92 7.76
C LYS A 47 -3.91 -16.61 8.73
N GLU A 48 -2.66 -16.68 8.28
CA GLU A 48 -1.49 -16.48 9.14
C GLU A 48 -1.39 -15.04 9.64
N LYS A 49 -1.66 -14.06 8.77
CA LYS A 49 -1.50 -12.65 9.09
C LYS A 49 -2.73 -12.02 9.76
N TYR A 50 -3.93 -12.41 9.32
CA TYR A 50 -5.17 -11.77 9.73
C TYR A 50 -6.17 -12.70 10.43
N GLY A 51 -5.86 -13.99 10.57
CA GLY A 51 -6.80 -14.97 11.12
C GLY A 51 -8.05 -15.16 10.25
N PHE A 52 -8.03 -14.68 9.01
CA PHE A 52 -9.19 -14.70 8.11
C PHE A 52 -9.05 -15.83 7.10
N THR A 53 -10.09 -16.64 6.96
CA THR A 53 -10.16 -17.69 5.94
C THR A 53 -11.49 -17.53 5.21
N PRO A 54 -11.51 -16.82 4.08
CA PRO A 54 -12.74 -16.62 3.32
C PRO A 54 -13.26 -17.96 2.80
N THR A 55 -14.58 -18.15 2.84
CA THR A 55 -15.22 -19.28 2.18
C THR A 55 -15.39 -19.01 0.69
N GLN A 56 -15.69 -20.04 -0.09
CA GLN A 56 -15.95 -19.89 -1.52
C GLN A 56 -17.19 -19.00 -1.76
N GLU A 57 -18.24 -19.16 -0.96
CA GLU A 57 -19.46 -18.33 -1.05
C GLU A 57 -19.17 -16.86 -0.77
N TRP A 58 -18.27 -16.57 0.17
CA TRP A 58 -17.84 -15.20 0.45
C TRP A 58 -17.07 -14.61 -0.72
N LEU A 59 -16.14 -15.37 -1.31
CA LEU A 59 -15.37 -14.93 -2.49
C LEU A 59 -16.29 -14.67 -3.68
N ASP A 60 -17.26 -15.55 -3.91
CA ASP A 60 -18.25 -15.38 -4.97
C ASP A 60 -19.13 -14.16 -4.73
N HIS A 61 -19.56 -13.92 -3.49
CA HIS A 61 -20.31 -12.72 -3.14
C HIS A 61 -19.53 -11.43 -3.46
N VAL A 62 -18.25 -11.34 -3.05
CA VAL A 62 -17.41 -10.17 -3.34
C VAL A 62 -17.14 -10.01 -4.84
N ARG A 63 -16.85 -11.12 -5.53
CA ARG A 63 -16.64 -11.12 -6.99
C ARG A 63 -17.86 -10.62 -7.75
N LEU A 64 -19.04 -11.12 -7.41
CA LEU A 64 -20.31 -10.74 -8.06
C LEU A 64 -20.75 -9.31 -7.69
N SER A 65 -20.32 -8.80 -6.54
CA SER A 65 -20.63 -7.43 -6.11
C SER A 65 -19.70 -6.38 -6.74
N SER A 66 -18.57 -6.80 -7.34
CA SER A 66 -17.57 -5.90 -7.93
C SER A 66 -17.96 -5.42 -9.32
N VAL A 67 -17.90 -4.11 -9.55
CA VAL A 67 -18.26 -3.46 -10.82
C VAL A 67 -17.05 -2.79 -11.45
N ARG A 68 -16.87 -3.00 -12.75
CA ARG A 68 -15.95 -2.24 -13.58
C ARG A 68 -16.73 -1.22 -14.40
N PHE A 69 -16.35 0.06 -14.28
CA PHE A 69 -16.85 1.09 -15.18
C PHE A 69 -15.98 1.10 -16.46
N ASN A 70 -16.62 1.07 -17.64
CA ASN A 70 -15.94 0.93 -18.94
C ASN A 70 -14.92 2.05 -19.21
N ASP A 71 -15.14 3.22 -18.61
CA ASP A 71 -14.39 4.45 -18.86
C ASP A 71 -13.28 4.66 -17.81
N GLY A 72 -13.07 3.66 -16.94
CA GLY A 72 -12.18 3.70 -15.78
C GLY A 72 -12.96 3.80 -14.47
N GLY A 73 -12.34 3.34 -13.38
CA GLY A 73 -12.94 3.30 -12.04
C GLY A 73 -13.44 1.92 -11.63
N SER A 74 -13.68 1.77 -10.33
CA SER A 74 -14.21 0.56 -9.71
C SER A 74 -15.42 0.91 -8.87
N GLY A 75 -16.39 0.01 -8.77
CA GLY A 75 -17.56 0.20 -7.93
C GLY A 75 -18.01 -1.09 -7.25
N SER A 76 -18.98 -0.98 -6.36
CA SER A 76 -19.58 -2.12 -5.67
C SER A 76 -21.10 -2.01 -5.59
N TRP A 77 -21.81 -3.08 -5.91
CA TRP A 77 -23.24 -3.18 -5.62
C TRP A 77 -23.44 -3.27 -4.10
N VAL A 78 -24.16 -2.30 -3.53
CA VAL A 78 -24.43 -2.24 -2.09
C VAL A 78 -25.92 -2.42 -1.76
N SER A 79 -26.77 -2.61 -2.77
CA SER A 79 -28.17 -3.01 -2.58
C SER A 79 -28.68 -3.86 -3.77
N PRO A 80 -29.70 -4.71 -3.53
CA PRO A 80 -30.29 -5.56 -4.58
C PRO A 80 -31.00 -4.77 -5.68
N ASN A 81 -31.27 -3.48 -5.46
CA ASN A 81 -31.99 -2.61 -6.39
C ASN A 81 -31.05 -1.70 -7.20
N GLY A 82 -29.76 -2.06 -7.30
CA GLY A 82 -28.82 -1.37 -8.19
C GLY A 82 -28.15 -0.12 -7.61
N LEU A 83 -28.07 0.01 -6.28
CA LEU A 83 -27.26 1.08 -5.67
C LEU A 83 -25.77 0.71 -5.78
N VAL A 84 -24.95 1.66 -6.25
CA VAL A 84 -23.49 1.49 -6.43
C VAL A 84 -22.71 2.47 -5.56
N LEU A 85 -21.63 1.99 -4.94
CA LEU A 85 -20.63 2.78 -4.22
C LEU A 85 -19.30 2.83 -5.00
N THR A 86 -18.60 3.97 -4.97
CA THR A 86 -17.25 4.19 -5.53
C THR A 86 -16.43 5.09 -4.62
#